data_AF-D3SUR2-F1
#
_entry.id   AF-D3SUR2-F1
#
_cell.length_a   1.000
_cell.length_b   1.000
_cell.length_c   1.000
_cell.angle_alpha   90.00
_cell.angle_beta   90.00
_cell.angle_gamma   90.00
#
_symmetry.space_group_name_H-M   'P 1'
#
loop_
_entity.id
_entity.type
_entity.pdbx_description
1 polymer ?
#
loop_
_entity_poly.entity_id
_entity_poly.type
_entity_poly.pdbx_seq_one_letter_code
_entity_poly.pdbx_strand_id
1 'polypeptide(L)' 'MASELLAESLSMLFYTVAAGALTVAGVTAEYASLQHFGSGETMVALWLAAIGGIMLYAGVYGLGYQKVLRGVRGQ' A
#
# COMPACT_ATOMS: atom_id res chain seq x y z
N MET A 1 -30.26 7.87 -2.32
CA MET A 1 -29.69 8.25 -1.01
C MET A 1 -29.03 7.08 -0.28
N ALA A 2 -29.77 6.16 0.36
CA ALA A 2 -29.13 5.09 1.16
C ALA A 2 -28.29 4.09 0.33
N SER A 3 -28.74 3.73 -0.89
CA SER A 3 -28.01 2.80 -1.77
C SER A 3 -26.70 3.38 -2.31
N GLU A 4 -26.68 4.67 -2.65
CA GLU A 4 -25.47 5.37 -3.12
C GLU A 4 -24.41 5.47 -2.03
N LEU A 5 -24.82 5.79 -0.79
CA LEU A 5 -23.93 5.78 0.37
C LEU A 5 -23.34 4.39 0.64
N LEU A 6 -24.13 3.34 0.47
CA LEU A 6 -23.70 1.96 0.71
C LEU A 6 -22.68 1.51 -0.36
N ALA A 7 -22.92 1.86 -1.62
CA ALA A 7 -21.98 1.61 -2.72
C ALA A 7 -20.67 2.39 -2.57
N GLU A 8 -20.75 3.65 -2.12
CA GLU A 8 -19.57 4.49 -1.86
C GLU A 8 -18.76 3.95 -0.67
N SER A 9 -19.43 3.57 0.42
CA SER A 9 -18.80 2.95 1.60
C SER A 9 -18.09 1.64 1.27
N LEU A 10 -18.72 0.79 0.44
CA LEU A 10 -18.14 -0.48 0.00
C LEU A 10 -16.90 -0.25 -0.86
N SER A 11 -16.94 0.71 -1.78
CA SER A 11 -15.79 1.10 -2.61
C SER A 11 -14.65 1.65 -1.76
N MET A 12 -14.96 2.49 -0.77
CA MET A 12 -13.99 3.05 0.17
C MET A 12 -13.34 1.96 1.03
N LEU A 13 -14.12 0.98 1.51
CA LEU A 13 -13.60 -0.20 2.21
C LEU A 13 -12.66 -1.00 1.31
N PHE A 14 -13.06 -1.26 0.06
CA PHE A 14 -12.23 -1.99 -0.91
C PHE A 14 -10.86 -1.33 -1.12
N TYR A 15 -10.85 -0.02 -1.37
CA TYR A 15 -9.60 0.73 -1.53
C TYR A 15 -8.75 0.72 -0.26
N THR A 16 -9.38 0.80 0.91
CA THR A 16 -8.67 0.77 2.20
C THR A 16 -8.02 -0.59 2.45
N VAL A 17 -8.75 -1.67 2.18
CA VAL A 17 -8.25 -3.04 2.31
C VAL A 17 -7.13 -3.31 1.32
N ALA A 18 -7.29 -2.92 0.06
CA ALA A 18 -6.26 -3.08 -0.96
C ALA A 18 -4.98 -2.31 -0.61
N ALA A 19 -5.10 -1.06 -0.15
CA ALA A 19 -3.97 -0.25 0.28
C ALA A 19 -3.28 -0.83 1.54
N GLY A 20 -4.05 -1.35 2.48
CA GLY A 20 -3.52 -2.06 3.65
C GLY A 20 -2.76 -3.33 3.27
N ALA A 21 -3.33 -4.14 2.39
CA ALA A 21 -2.69 -5.36 1.89
C ALA A 21 -1.38 -5.06 1.14
N LEU A 22 -1.38 -4.05 0.27
CA LEU A 22 -0.17 -3.54 -0.41
C LEU A 22 0.89 -3.08 0.59
N THR A 23 0.48 -2.39 1.65
CA THR A 23 1.42 -1.92 2.69
C THR A 23 2.06 -3.09 3.43
N VAL A 24 1.25 -4.07 3.88
CA VAL A 24 1.77 -5.26 4.57
C VAL A 24 2.70 -6.06 3.67
N ALA A 25 2.29 -6.28 2.42
CA ALA A 25 3.10 -6.99 1.44
C ALA A 25 4.42 -6.26 1.13
N GLY A 26 4.38 -4.93 1.03
CA GLY A 26 5.57 -4.11 0.88
C GLY A 26 6.54 -4.26 2.06
N VAL A 27 6.05 -4.21 3.30
CA VAL A 27 6.88 -4.44 4.51
C VAL A 27 7.48 -5.84 4.50
N THR A 28 6.72 -6.87 4.12
CA THR A 28 7.25 -8.24 4.05
C THR A 28 8.32 -8.39 2.95
N ALA A 29 8.16 -7.69 1.82
CA ALA A 29 9.13 -7.69 0.74
C ALA A 29 10.44 -6.99 1.16
N GLU A 30 10.36 -5.87 1.88
CA GLU A 30 11.52 -5.20 2.47
C GLU A 30 12.25 -6.09 3.48
N TYR A 31 11.50 -6.79 4.34
CA TYR A 31 12.09 -7.74 5.30
C TYR A 31 12.81 -8.88 4.59
N ALA A 32 12.18 -9.48 3.57
CA ALA A 32 12.80 -10.52 2.76
C ALA A 32 14.05 -9.99 2.00
N SER A 33 13.99 -8.77 1.49
CA SER A 33 15.14 -8.11 0.86
C SER A 33 16.34 -8.06 1.80
N LEU A 34 16.14 -7.62 3.05
CA LEU A 34 17.21 -7.57 4.05
C LEU A 34 17.79 -8.96 4.35
N GLN A 35 16.95 -9.99 4.40
CA GLN A 35 17.41 -11.36 4.61
C GLN A 35 18.28 -11.86 3.44
N HIS A 36 17.85 -11.61 2.19
CA HIS A 36 18.63 -12.00 1.00
C HIS A 36 19.88 -11.14 0.81
N PHE A 37 19.88 -9.90 1.28
CA PHE A 37 21.08 -9.06 1.29
C PHE A 37 22.16 -9.64 2.22
N GLY A 38 21.73 -10.18 3.38
CA GLY A 38 22.60 -10.90 4.31
C GLY A 38 23.07 -12.28 3.82
N SER A 39 22.33 -12.94 2.94
CA SER A 39 22.72 -14.24 2.35
C SER A 39 23.70 -14.11 1.17
N GLY A 40 23.96 -12.88 0.69
CA GLY A 40 24.81 -12.61 -0.47
C GLY A 40 24.07 -12.58 -1.80
N GLU A 41 22.75 -12.78 -1.81
CA GLU A 41 21.89 -12.72 -3.00
C GLU A 41 21.43 -11.29 -3.29
N THR A 42 22.40 -10.40 -3.55
CA THR A 42 22.19 -8.95 -3.74
C THR A 42 21.21 -8.61 -4.86
N MET A 43 21.17 -9.39 -5.95
CA MET A 43 20.22 -9.16 -7.05
C MET A 43 18.77 -9.40 -6.62
N VAL A 44 18.51 -10.47 -5.87
CA VAL A 44 17.17 -10.81 -5.36
C VAL A 44 16.73 -9.77 -4.33
N ALA A 45 17.64 -9.37 -3.45
CA ALA A 45 17.40 -8.31 -2.48
C ALA A 45 17.02 -6.97 -3.15
N LEU A 46 17.76 -6.55 -4.18
CA LEU A 46 17.45 -5.32 -4.92
C LEU A 46 16.08 -5.36 -5.59
N TRP A 47 15.69 -6.50 -6.17
CA TRP A 47 14.37 -6.65 -6.78
C TRP A 47 13.27 -6.65 -5.71
N LEU A 48 13.46 -7.34 -4.59
CA LEU A 48 12.50 -7.31 -3.48
C LEU A 48 12.32 -5.90 -2.90
N ALA A 49 13.41 -5.12 -2.76
CA ALA A 49 13.34 -3.74 -2.30
C ALA A 49 12.62 -2.82 -3.32
N ALA A 50 12.83 -3.03 -4.61
CA ALA A 50 12.12 -2.26 -5.64
C ALA A 50 10.61 -2.55 -5.62
N ILE A 51 10.20 -3.83 -5.50
CA ILE A 51 8.78 -4.21 -5.40
C ILE A 51 8.19 -3.73 -4.07
N GLY A 52 8.92 -3.91 -2.97
CA GLY A 52 8.53 -3.43 -1.64
C GLY A 52 8.28 -1.93 -1.63
N GLY A 53 9.21 -1.15 -2.19
CA GLY A 53 9.06 0.29 -2.39
C GLY A 53 7.84 0.68 -3.23
N ILE A 54 7.57 -0.01 -4.34
CA ILE A 54 6.38 0.24 -5.18
C ILE A 54 5.09 -0.08 -4.40
N MET A 55 5.05 -1.20 -3.67
CA MET A 55 3.88 -1.61 -2.90
C MET A 55 3.62 -0.67 -1.72
N LEU A 56 4.66 -0.21 -1.03
CA LEU A 56 4.57 0.81 0.00
C LEU A 56 4.12 2.16 -0.56
N TYR A 57 4.68 2.59 -1.70
CA TYR A 57 4.24 3.82 -2.38
C TYR A 57 2.76 3.72 -2.77
N ALA A 58 2.33 2.61 -3.36
CA ALA A 58 0.93 2.39 -3.74
C ALA A 58 0.01 2.34 -2.50
N GLY A 59 0.44 1.69 -1.41
CA GLY A 59 -0.26 1.65 -0.14
C GLY A 59 -0.41 3.03 0.49
N VAL A 60 0.68 3.81 0.59
CA VAL A 60 0.70 5.17 1.14
C VAL A 60 -0.08 6.15 0.26
N TYR A 61 0.02 6.06 -1.07
CA TYR A 61 -0.74 6.91 -1.98
C TYR A 61 -2.23 6.58 -1.94
N GLY A 62 -2.58 5.28 -1.83
CA GLY A 62 -3.95 4.80 -1.69
C GLY A 62 -4.59 5.17 -0.35
N LEU A 63 -3.87 5.06 0.77
CA LEU A 63 -4.36 5.40 2.11
C LEU A 63 -4.26 6.91 2.42
N GLY A 64 -3.12 7.52 2.14
CA GLY A 64 -2.80 8.89 2.53
C GLY A 64 -3.34 9.93 1.55
N TYR A 65 -3.04 9.80 0.26
CA TYR A 65 -3.33 10.87 -0.69
C TYR A 65 -4.81 10.95 -1.07
N GLN A 66 -5.48 9.81 -1.28
CA GLN A 66 -6.91 9.79 -1.61
C GLN A 66 -7.82 10.11 -0.41
N LYS A 67 -7.41 9.75 0.81
CA LYS A 67 -8.27 9.82 2.00
C LYS A 67 -8.02 11.08 2.83
N VAL A 68 -6.76 11.46 3.04
CA VAL A 68 -6.40 12.61 3.89
C VAL A 68 -6.53 13.93 3.12
N LEU A 69 -6.00 14.02 1.90
CA LEU A 69 -6.05 15.26 1.12
C LEU A 69 -7.47 15.63 0.67
N ARG A 70 -8.31 14.63 0.38
CA ARG A 70 -9.71 14.83 -0.01
C ARG A 70 -10.60 15.23 1.17
N GLY A 71 -10.25 14.79 2.39
CA GLY A 71 -10.88 15.24 3.63
C GLY A 71 -10.45 16.66 4.06
N VAL A 72 -9.22 17.07 3.75
CA VAL A 72 -8.71 18.42 4.07
C VAL A 72 -9.16 19.47 3.04
N ARG A 73 -9.37 19.11 1.78
CA ARG A 73 -9.87 20.03 0.73
C ARG A 73 -11.40 20.15 0.68
N GLY A 74 -12.12 19.42 1.54
CA GLY A 74 -13.58 19.40 1.61
C GLY A 74 -14.18 20.14 2.82
N GLN A 75 -13.38 20.88 3.59
CA GLN A 75 -13.85 21.83 4.59
C GLN A 75 -13.80 23.26 4.06
#